data_AF-A0A1D1Y534-F1
#
_entry.id   AF-A0A1D1Y534-F1
#
_cell.length_a   1.000
_cell.length_b   1.000
_cell.length_c   1.000
_cell.angle_alpha   90.00
_cell.angle_beta   90.00
_cell.angle_gamma   90.00
#
_symmetry.space_group_name_H-M   'P 1'
#
loop_
_entity.id
_entity.type
_entity.pdbx_description
1 polymer ?
#
loop_
_entity_poly.entity_id
_entity_poly.type
_entity_poly.pdbx_seq_one_letter_code
_entity_poly.pdbx_strand_id
1 'polypeptide(L)'
;MAGNTSSPPHPPAAAVAAVAAFPIDAAGGQCELLVFQTEEDLSVSLAKYTADLSGKCVQQKGAFTVVLSGGTLIDSLRKLAESPHAESVDWARCHVFWVDERVVPRDHADSNYKLAYDGFLSKIPVPAEQVYAINDSLPAEGAADDY
;
A
#
# COMPACT_ATOMS: atom_id res chain seq x y z
N MET A 1 4.22 -6.88 -33.07
CA MET A 1 3.46 -7.45 -31.93
C MET A 1 3.10 -6.29 -31.03
N ALA A 2 1.82 -5.91 -30.98
CA ALA A 2 1.38 -4.73 -30.24
C ALA A 2 1.45 -5.01 -28.73
N GLY A 3 2.18 -4.16 -28.01
CA GLY A 3 2.27 -4.22 -26.55
C GLY A 3 0.92 -3.88 -25.95
N ASN A 4 0.34 -4.83 -25.22
CA ASN A 4 -0.91 -4.65 -24.52
C ASN A 4 -0.60 -3.85 -23.24
N THR A 5 -0.67 -2.52 -23.31
CA THR A 5 -0.56 -1.64 -22.13
C THR A 5 -1.88 -1.76 -21.36
N SER A 6 -1.96 -2.76 -20.48
CA SER A 6 -3.08 -2.88 -19.54
C SER A 6 -3.03 -1.68 -18.60
N SER A 7 -3.95 -0.73 -18.78
CA SER A 7 -4.14 0.37 -17.84
C SER A 7 -4.35 -0.18 -16.41
N PRO A 8 -3.88 0.55 -15.38
CA PRO A 8 -4.20 0.21 -14.00
C PRO A 8 -5.73 0.19 -13.80
N PRO A 9 -6.23 -0.62 -12.85
CA PRO A 9 -7.67 -0.66 -12.58
C PRO A 9 -8.12 0.73 -12.10
N HIS A 10 -9.07 1.36 -12.81
CA HIS A 10 -9.67 2.59 -12.32
C HIS A 10 -10.59 2.28 -11.12
N PRO A 11 -10.53 3.07 -10.05
CA PRO A 11 -11.55 2.99 -9.02
C PRO A 11 -12.92 3.43 -9.55
N PRO A 12 -14.02 2.98 -8.93
CA PRO A 12 -15.37 3.27 -9.37
C PRO A 12 -15.65 4.78 -9.23
N ALA A 13 -16.20 5.37 -10.29
CA ALA A 13 -16.43 6.81 -10.44
C ALA A 13 -17.40 7.45 -9.41
N ALA A 14 -18.07 6.64 -8.58
CA ALA A 14 -19.20 7.11 -7.76
C ALA A 14 -18.80 7.98 -6.55
N ALA A 15 -17.53 7.99 -6.14
CA ALA A 15 -17.06 8.74 -4.96
C ALA A 15 -15.97 9.79 -5.27
N VAL A 16 -15.60 9.93 -6.54
CA VAL A 16 -14.51 10.83 -6.95
C VAL A 16 -15.08 12.23 -7.19
N ALA A 17 -14.60 13.21 -6.42
CA ALA A 17 -14.92 14.62 -6.57
C ALA A 17 -14.43 15.20 -7.90
N ALA A 18 -13.23 14.80 -8.31
CA ALA A 18 -12.59 15.19 -9.56
C ALA A 18 -11.53 14.16 -9.97
N VAL A 19 -11.49 13.85 -11.26
CA VAL A 19 -10.42 13.08 -11.90
C VAL A 19 -9.64 14.05 -12.78
N ALA A 20 -8.33 14.18 -12.57
CA ALA A 20 -7.46 14.90 -13.47
C ALA A 20 -6.41 13.94 -14.05
N ALA A 21 -6.43 13.77 -15.36
CA ALA A 21 -5.35 13.11 -16.09
C ALA A 21 -4.34 14.18 -16.48
N PHE A 22 -3.10 14.03 -16.01
CA PHE A 22 -2.01 14.91 -16.39
C PHE A 22 -1.23 14.33 -17.58
N PRO A 23 -0.77 15.16 -18.51
CA PRO A 23 0.07 14.68 -19.61
C PRO A 23 1.34 14.03 -19.06
N ILE A 24 1.87 13.12 -19.86
CA ILE A 24 3.02 12.24 -19.60
C ILE A 24 4.12 13.00 -18.85
N ASP A 25 4.53 12.49 -17.68
CA ASP A 25 5.68 13.03 -16.96
C ASP A 25 6.98 12.80 -17.75
N ALA A 26 8.08 13.39 -17.30
CA ALA A 26 9.37 13.27 -17.98
C ALA A 26 9.87 11.81 -18.10
N ALA A 27 9.23 10.84 -17.43
CA ALA A 27 9.58 9.42 -17.41
C ALA A 27 8.66 8.54 -18.28
N GLY A 28 7.69 9.10 -19.01
CA GLY A 28 6.80 8.31 -19.87
C GLY A 28 5.57 7.74 -19.16
N GLY A 29 5.32 8.11 -17.89
CA GLY A 29 4.19 7.62 -17.10
C GLY A 29 2.92 8.45 -17.30
N GLN A 30 1.76 7.78 -17.37
CA GLN A 30 0.47 8.44 -17.22
C GLN A 30 0.25 8.74 -15.73
N CYS A 31 0.03 10.01 -15.39
CA CYS A 31 -0.30 10.43 -14.03
C CYS A 31 -1.81 10.68 -13.92
N GLU A 32 -2.48 9.95 -13.04
CA GLU A 32 -3.89 10.10 -12.72
C GLU A 32 -4.03 10.62 -11.28
N LEU A 33 -4.71 11.76 -11.12
CA LEU A 33 -5.05 12.33 -9.82
C LEU A 33 -6.54 12.14 -9.55
N LEU A 34 -6.83 11.48 -8.44
CA LEU A 34 -8.18 11.27 -7.94
C LEU A 34 -8.36 12.07 -6.66
N VAL A 35 -9.34 12.97 -6.65
CA VAL A 35 -9.68 13.77 -5.47
C VAL A 35 -11.01 13.26 -4.91
N PHE A 36 -11.07 13.05 -3.60
CA PHE A 36 -12.26 12.59 -2.88
C PHE A 36 -12.77 13.68 -1.94
N GLN A 37 -14.08 13.74 -1.71
CA GLN A 37 -14.67 14.74 -0.80
C GLN A 37 -14.43 14.39 0.68
N THR A 38 -14.35 13.09 1.00
CA THR A 38 -14.22 12.59 2.36
C THR A 38 -13.11 11.53 2.48
N GLU A 39 -12.59 11.37 3.70
CA GLU A 39 -11.63 10.30 4.03
C GLU A 39 -12.26 8.91 3.91
N GLU A 40 -13.57 8.78 4.11
CA GLU A 40 -14.30 7.53 3.92
C GLU A 40 -14.32 7.12 2.45
N ASP A 41 -14.66 8.04 1.55
CA ASP A 41 -14.65 7.81 0.11
C ASP A 41 -13.25 7.42 -0.39
N LEU A 42 -12.22 8.13 0.10
CA LEU A 42 -10.83 7.79 -0.18
C LEU A 42 -10.50 6.37 0.25
N SER A 43 -10.87 5.98 1.47
CA SER A 43 -10.50 4.69 2.04
C SER A 43 -11.20 3.53 1.34
N VAL A 44 -12.49 3.67 1.02
CA VAL A 44 -13.25 2.69 0.22
C VAL A 44 -12.64 2.53 -1.18
N SER A 45 -12.32 3.65 -1.83
CA SER A 45 -11.72 3.66 -3.16
C SER A 45 -10.31 3.03 -3.17
N LEU A 46 -9.48 3.39 -2.18
CA LEU A 46 -8.12 2.88 -2.02
C LEU A 46 -8.11 1.37 -1.74
N ALA A 47 -9.03 0.88 -0.91
CA ALA A 47 -9.16 -0.55 -0.63
C ALA A 47 -9.46 -1.35 -1.90
N LYS A 48 -10.46 -0.91 -2.68
CA LYS A 48 -10.77 -1.55 -3.95
C LYS A 48 -9.60 -1.47 -4.94
N TYR A 49 -9.00 -0.29 -5.10
CA TYR A 49 -7.86 -0.11 -6.00
C TYR A 49 -6.70 -1.04 -5.66
N THR A 50 -6.37 -1.14 -4.36
CA THR A 50 -5.29 -1.98 -3.86
C THR A 50 -5.59 -3.47 -4.07
N ALA A 51 -6.83 -3.91 -3.82
CA ALA A 51 -7.24 -5.30 -4.04
C ALA A 51 -7.23 -5.69 -5.53
N ASP A 52 -7.71 -4.80 -6.42
CA ASP A 52 -7.67 -5.04 -7.86
C ASP A 52 -6.22 -5.10 -8.37
N LEU A 53 -5.35 -4.22 -7.84
CA LEU A 53 -3.93 -4.18 -8.21
C LEU A 53 -3.17 -5.39 -7.69
N SER A 54 -3.47 -5.86 -6.47
CA SER A 54 -2.85 -7.05 -5.90
C SER A 54 -3.15 -8.29 -6.75
N GLY A 55 -4.41 -8.49 -7.14
CA GLY A 55 -4.80 -9.59 -8.03
C GLY A 55 -4.07 -9.55 -9.38
N LYS A 56 -3.94 -8.36 -9.99
CA LYS A 56 -3.18 -8.18 -11.25
C LYS A 56 -1.70 -8.50 -11.09
N CYS A 57 -1.06 -7.98 -10.03
CA CYS A 57 0.35 -8.21 -9.75
C CYS A 57 0.64 -9.69 -9.48
N VAL A 58 -0.19 -10.36 -8.67
CA VAL A 58 -0.05 -11.79 -8.40
C VAL A 58 -0.22 -12.61 -9.68
N GLN A 59 -1.19 -12.29 -10.53
CA GLN A 59 -1.38 -12.98 -11.80
C GLN A 59 -0.18 -12.82 -12.76
N GLN A 60 0.42 -11.62 -12.81
CA GLN A 60 1.49 -11.31 -13.76
C GLN A 60 2.89 -11.68 -13.27
N LYS A 61 3.14 -11.53 -11.97
CA LYS A 61 4.48 -11.60 -11.36
C LYS A 61 4.59 -12.63 -10.24
N GLY A 62 3.47 -13.23 -9.82
CA GLY A 62 3.42 -14.21 -8.74
C GLY A 62 3.48 -13.62 -7.33
N ALA A 63 3.53 -12.29 -7.19
CA ALA A 63 3.60 -11.58 -5.92
C ALA A 63 3.06 -10.13 -6.04
N PHE A 64 2.65 -9.56 -4.91
CA PHE A 64 2.28 -8.15 -4.77
C PHE A 64 3.14 -7.50 -3.68
N THR A 65 3.99 -6.55 -4.05
CA THR A 65 4.87 -5.84 -3.12
C THR A 65 4.34 -4.44 -2.86
N VAL A 66 4.22 -4.05 -1.58
CA VAL A 66 3.77 -2.74 -1.15
C VAL A 66 4.77 -2.11 -0.19
N VAL A 67 4.86 -0.78 -0.22
CA VAL A 67 5.73 0.00 0.66
C VAL A 67 4.86 1.00 1.43
N LEU A 68 4.94 0.99 2.76
CA LEU A 68 4.13 1.82 3.65
C LEU A 68 4.93 3.02 4.16
N SER A 69 4.33 4.20 4.17
CA SER A 69 4.96 5.43 4.67
C SER A 69 4.64 5.77 6.13
N GLY A 70 3.75 5.03 6.78
CA GLY A 70 3.17 5.43 8.07
C GLY A 70 2.20 6.61 7.96
N GLY A 71 2.01 7.34 9.06
CA GLY A 71 1.07 8.47 9.14
C GLY A 71 -0.39 8.10 8.85
N THR A 72 -1.13 9.01 8.22
CA THR A 72 -2.57 8.85 7.92
C THR A 72 -2.86 7.77 6.88
N LEU A 73 -1.85 7.29 6.14
CA LEU A 73 -2.01 6.19 5.19
C LEU A 73 -2.54 4.93 5.90
N ILE A 74 -2.07 4.65 7.11
CA ILE A 74 -2.45 3.43 7.83
C ILE A 74 -3.95 3.44 8.14
N ASP A 75 -4.50 4.59 8.52
CA ASP A 75 -5.95 4.73 8.71
C ASP A 75 -6.71 4.66 7.38
N SER A 76 -6.17 5.25 6.31
CA SER A 76 -6.77 5.20 4.97
C SER A 76 -6.89 3.76 4.41
N LEU A 77 -6.03 2.84 4.87
CA LEU A 77 -6.08 1.42 4.50
C LEU A 77 -7.12 0.61 5.29
N ARG A 78 -7.82 1.20 6.26
CA ARG A 78 -8.75 0.45 7.15
C ARG A 78 -9.77 -0.39 6.40
N LYS A 79 -10.29 0.11 5.28
CA LYS A 79 -11.29 -0.59 4.44
C LYS A 79 -10.73 -1.80 3.69
N LEU A 80 -9.42 -1.89 3.50
CA LEU A 80 -8.79 -3.05 2.88
C LEU A 80 -8.76 -4.26 3.83
N ALA A 81 -8.78 -4.01 5.15
CA ALA A 81 -8.88 -5.04 6.19
C ALA A 81 -10.34 -5.44 6.50
N GLU A 82 -11.33 -4.90 5.78
CA GLU A 82 -12.75 -5.26 5.92
C GLU A 82 -13.21 -6.16 4.75
N SER A 83 -14.32 -6.87 4.94
CA SER A 83 -14.98 -7.63 3.87
C SER A 83 -15.51 -6.68 2.78
N PRO A 84 -15.42 -7.03 1.48
CA PRO A 84 -14.93 -8.30 0.94
C PRO A 84 -13.41 -8.35 0.71
N HIS A 85 -12.69 -7.25 0.92
CA HIS A 85 -11.28 -7.14 0.51
C HIS A 85 -10.33 -7.98 1.36
N ALA A 86 -10.57 -8.06 2.67
CA ALA A 86 -9.80 -8.92 3.57
C ALA A 86 -9.82 -10.40 3.13
N GLU A 87 -10.91 -10.83 2.48
CA GLU A 87 -11.12 -12.21 2.04
C GLU A 87 -10.64 -12.46 0.60
N SER A 88 -10.63 -11.43 -0.25
CA SER A 88 -10.33 -11.58 -1.67
C SER A 88 -8.86 -11.35 -2.04
N VAL A 89 -8.11 -10.63 -1.21
CA VAL A 89 -6.67 -10.44 -1.41
C VAL A 89 -5.89 -11.70 -1.03
N ASP A 90 -5.00 -12.15 -1.92
CA ASP A 90 -4.08 -13.26 -1.63
C ASP A 90 -2.90 -12.80 -0.77
N TRP A 91 -3.15 -12.65 0.53
CA TRP A 91 -2.16 -12.15 1.50
C TRP A 91 -0.90 -13.01 1.58
N ALA A 92 -0.97 -14.30 1.24
CA ALA A 92 0.18 -15.18 1.16
C ALA A 92 1.14 -14.81 0.02
N ARG A 93 0.74 -13.91 -0.89
CA ARG A 93 1.58 -13.36 -1.96
C ARG A 93 1.93 -11.89 -1.76
N CYS A 94 1.52 -11.30 -0.63
CA CYS A 94 1.78 -9.90 -0.30
C CYS A 94 3.10 -9.74 0.46
N HIS A 95 3.99 -8.87 -0.02
CA HIS A 95 5.23 -8.49 0.66
C HIS A 95 5.15 -7.01 1.07
N VAL A 96 5.44 -6.71 2.34
CA VAL A 96 5.27 -5.38 2.92
C VAL A 96 6.63 -4.81 3.36
N PHE A 97 6.92 -3.60 2.90
CA PHE A 97 8.12 -2.81 3.22
C PHE A 97 7.72 -1.44 3.76
N TRP A 98 8.69 -0.65 4.20
CA TRP A 98 8.52 0.71 4.68
C TRP A 98 9.32 1.69 3.81
N VAL A 99 8.77 2.89 3.62
CA VAL A 99 9.46 4.00 2.93
C VAL A 99 10.53 4.57 3.83
N ASP A 100 10.22 4.70 5.11
CA ASP A 100 11.07 5.23 6.16
C ASP A 100 10.68 4.64 7.52
N GLU A 101 11.59 4.74 8.50
CA GLU A 101 11.33 4.42 9.89
C GLU A 101 12.16 5.33 10.81
N ARG A 102 11.64 5.56 12.00
CA ARG A 102 12.30 6.30 13.08
C ARG A 102 13.23 5.31 13.77
N VAL A 103 14.46 5.72 14.06
CA VAL A 103 15.45 4.86 14.75
C VAL A 103 15.12 4.79 16.24
N VAL A 104 14.05 4.07 16.55
CA VAL A 104 13.48 3.79 17.86
C VAL A 104 13.03 2.32 17.89
N PRO A 105 12.87 1.70 19.07
CA PRO A 105 12.32 0.35 19.17
C PRO A 105 10.97 0.20 18.45
N ARG A 106 10.69 -0.97 17.88
CA ARG A 106 9.45 -1.27 17.15
C ARG A 106 8.17 -1.20 17.96
N ASP A 107 8.25 -1.20 19.29
CA ASP A 107 7.12 -1.03 20.20
C ASP A 107 6.96 0.43 20.69
N HIS A 108 7.85 1.33 20.27
CA HIS A 108 7.81 2.74 20.59
C HIS A 108 6.65 3.44 19.87
N ALA A 109 6.04 4.44 20.52
CA ALA A 109 4.89 5.17 20.00
C ALA A 109 5.15 5.87 18.64
N ASP A 110 6.41 6.24 18.38
CA ASP A 110 6.82 6.92 17.15
C ASP A 110 7.20 5.96 15.99
N SER A 111 7.16 4.65 16.21
CA SER A 111 7.50 3.66 15.19
C SER A 111 6.41 3.56 14.12
N ASN A 112 6.80 3.70 12.85
CA ASN A 112 5.93 3.43 11.71
C ASN A 112 5.54 1.94 11.63
N TYR A 113 6.43 1.03 12.06
CA TYR A 113 6.10 -0.39 12.22
C TYR A 113 4.98 -0.58 13.22
N LYS A 114 5.09 -0.01 14.43
CA LYS A 114 4.03 -0.10 15.45
C LYS A 114 2.70 0.41 14.91
N LEU A 115 2.72 1.60 14.33
CA LEU A 115 1.54 2.23 13.75
C LEU A 115 0.86 1.32 12.72
N ALA A 116 1.63 0.78 11.77
CA ALA A 116 1.11 -0.12 10.75
C ALA A 116 0.61 -1.45 11.34
N TYR A 117 1.31 -2.01 12.34
CA TYR A 117 0.92 -3.25 12.99
C TYR A 117 -0.43 -3.13 13.71
N ASP A 118 -0.55 -2.13 14.59
CA ASP A 118 -1.78 -1.90 15.36
C ASP A 118 -2.95 -1.47 14.46
N GLY A 119 -2.66 -0.61 13.48
CA GLY A 119 -3.66 -0.03 12.61
C GLY A 119 -4.16 -0.96 11.50
N PHE A 120 -3.31 -1.86 10.98
CA PHE A 120 -3.60 -2.60 9.76
C PHE A 120 -3.09 -4.06 9.77
N LEU A 121 -1.79 -4.30 9.97
CA LEU A 121 -1.20 -5.64 9.75
C LEU A 121 -1.76 -6.71 10.70
N SER A 122 -2.09 -6.35 11.94
CA SER A 122 -2.72 -7.27 12.90
C SER A 122 -4.15 -7.70 12.53
N LYS A 123 -4.75 -7.07 11.51
CA LYS A 123 -6.12 -7.31 11.06
C LYS A 123 -6.21 -8.11 9.76
N ILE A 124 -5.08 -8.41 9.13
CA ILE A 124 -4.99 -9.14 7.86
C ILE A 124 -4.10 -10.38 8.00
N PRO A 125 -4.36 -11.47 7.28
CA PRO A 125 -3.59 -12.71 7.40
C PRO A 125 -2.31 -12.69 6.53
N VAL A 126 -1.53 -11.60 6.59
CA VAL A 126 -0.21 -11.55 5.92
C VAL A 126 0.80 -12.37 6.72
N PRO A 127 1.58 -13.28 6.10
CA PRO A 127 2.61 -14.02 6.81
C PRO A 127 3.70 -13.09 7.35
N ALA A 128 4.15 -13.33 8.59
CA ALA A 128 5.12 -12.47 9.27
C ALA A 128 6.47 -12.41 8.52
N GLU A 129 6.86 -13.51 7.88
CA GLU A 129 8.05 -13.60 7.03
C GLU A 129 8.00 -12.75 5.76
N GLN A 130 6.83 -12.22 5.40
CA GLN A 130 6.64 -11.30 4.27
C GLN A 130 6.49 -9.84 4.72
N VAL A 131 6.76 -9.56 6.00
CA VAL A 131 6.76 -8.21 6.58
C VAL A 131 8.21 -7.82 6.88
N TYR A 132 8.78 -7.00 6.02
CA TYR A 132 10.19 -6.60 6.05
C TYR A 132 10.34 -5.23 6.73
N ALA A 133 10.33 -5.25 8.06
CA ALA A 133 10.52 -4.04 8.87
C ALA A 133 12.00 -3.63 8.94
N ILE A 134 12.25 -2.32 8.94
CA ILE A 134 13.60 -1.77 9.15
C ILE A 134 14.14 -2.23 10.53
N ASN A 135 15.44 -2.48 10.59
CA ASN A 135 16.11 -3.05 11.76
C ASN A 135 16.29 -2.01 12.87
N ASP A 136 15.52 -2.14 13.96
CA ASP A 136 15.51 -1.21 15.10
C ASP A 136 16.64 -1.46 16.11
N SER A 137 17.43 -2.52 15.91
CA SER A 137 18.58 -2.85 16.74
C SER A 137 19.89 -2.22 16.25
N LEU A 138 19.86 -1.57 15.08
CA LEU A 138 21.01 -0.92 14.46
C LEU A 138 20.90 0.62 14.55
N PRO A 139 22.04 1.34 14.57
CA PRO A 139 22.03 2.78 14.33
C PRO A 139 21.53 3.08 12.90
N ALA A 140 21.15 4.34 12.65
CA ALA A 140 20.53 4.77 11.39
C ALA A 140 21.27 4.30 10.13
N GLU A 141 22.59 4.49 10.09
CA GLU A 141 23.42 4.11 8.95
C GLU A 141 23.45 2.59 8.75
N GLY A 142 23.59 1.83 9.84
CA GLY A 142 23.60 0.37 9.77
C GLY A 142 22.24 -0.20 9.38
N ALA A 143 21.14 0.41 9.85
CA ALA A 143 19.79 0.03 9.47
C ALA A 143 19.51 0.33 7.99
N ALA A 144 20.07 1.41 7.44
CA ALA A 144 19.95 1.75 6.03
C ALA A 144 20.78 0.82 5.12
N ASP A 145 21.96 0.39 5.56
CA ASP A 145 22.78 -0.58 4.80
C ASP A 145 22.17 -2.00 4.81
N ASP A 146 21.46 -2.37 5.88
CA ASP A 146 20.76 -3.67 6.03
C ASP A 146 19.48 -3.76 5.19
N TYR A 147 18.86 -2.62 4.87
CA TYR A 147 17.53 -2.51 4.26
C TYR A 147 17.57 -2.37 2.73
#